data_AF-A0A834FWI8-F1
#
_entry.id   AF-A0A834FWI8-F1
#
_cell.length_a   1.000
_cell.length_b   1.000
_cell.length_c   1.000
_cell.angle_alpha   90.00
_cell.angle_beta   90.00
_cell.angle_gamma   90.00
#
_symmetry.space_group_name_H-M   'P 1'
#
loop_
_entity.id
_entity.type
_entity.pdbx_description
1 polymer ?
#
loop_
_entity_poly.entity_id
_entity_poly.type
_entity_poly.pdbx_seq_one_letter_code
_entity_poly.pdbx_strand_id
1 'polypeptide(L)'
;MQHLTVLQDLVVIGCPEIQSFPEVLQLADKEKTALTPKSGLKLTLVRYQLPMVVIVFNNSGVYGSDRRSLEEIIGLFTDEPTPTSFIPGAAYHLLIDTFQGKGYLFGTPDELKSFAAQKPGVINVAVDPYAGAESGRLQHKN
;
A
#
# COMPACT_ATOMS: atom_id res chain seq x y z
N MET A 1 -17.97 2.82 4.95
CA MET A 1 -17.16 2.48 3.76
C MET A 1 -17.27 0.98 3.57
N GLN A 2 -17.60 0.51 2.36
CA GLN A 2 -17.57 -0.92 2.06
C GLN A 2 -16.11 -1.33 1.89
N HIS A 3 -15.66 -2.36 2.61
CA HIS A 3 -14.29 -2.88 2.52
C HIS A 3 -14.23 -3.97 1.44
N LEU A 4 -13.09 -4.12 0.75
CA LEU A 4 -12.89 -5.25 -0.15
C LEU A 4 -12.86 -6.56 0.66
N THR A 5 -13.79 -7.47 0.37
CA THR A 5 -13.97 -8.74 1.07
C THR A 5 -13.30 -9.94 0.37
N VAL A 6 -12.93 -9.81 -0.91
CA VAL A 6 -12.24 -10.88 -1.65
C VAL A 6 -11.25 -10.28 -2.65
N LEU A 7 -9.97 -10.66 -2.56
CA LEU A 7 -8.93 -10.23 -3.51
C LEU A 7 -8.99 -10.96 -4.87
N GLN A 8 -9.84 -11.99 -4.98
CA GLN A 8 -9.90 -12.89 -6.13
C GLN A 8 -10.40 -12.19 -7.41
N ASP A 9 -11.16 -11.10 -7.27
CA ASP A 9 -11.69 -10.33 -8.40
C ASP A 9 -10.72 -9.25 -8.90
N LEU A 10 -9.56 -9.10 -8.26
CA LEU A 10 -8.59 -8.09 -8.62
C LEU A 10 -7.51 -8.67 -9.55
N VAL A 11 -7.81 -8.64 -10.85
CA VAL A 11 -6.78 -8.77 -11.88
C VAL A 11 -6.05 -7.43 -11.96
N VAL A 12 -4.86 -7.34 -11.36
CA VAL A 12 -3.94 -6.22 -11.57
C VAL A 12 -3.37 -6.37 -12.99
N ILE A 13 -4.07 -5.86 -13.99
CA ILE A 13 -3.52 -5.70 -15.34
C ILE A 13 -2.49 -4.59 -15.22
N GLY A 14 -1.19 -4.94 -15.33
CA GLY A 14 -0.13 -3.94 -15.39
C GLY A 14 -0.44 -2.95 -16.51
N CYS A 15 -0.36 -1.64 -16.22
CA CYS A 15 -0.62 -0.58 -17.20
C CYS A 15 0.16 -0.83 -18.49
N PRO A 16 -0.50 -1.13 -19.63
CA PRO A 16 0.19 -1.33 -20.91
C PRO A 16 0.87 -0.03 -21.40
N GLU A 17 0.43 1.13 -20.90
CA GLU A 17 0.94 2.47 -21.26
C GLU A 17 2.30 2.82 -20.63
N ILE A 18 2.90 1.94 -19.82
CA ILE A 18 4.27 2.13 -19.30
C ILE A 18 5.34 1.89 -20.39
N GLN A 19 4.96 1.34 -21.56
CA GLN A 19 5.90 1.04 -22.65
C GLN A 19 6.20 2.21 -23.60
N SER A 20 5.54 3.36 -23.46
CA SER A 20 5.80 4.53 -24.31
C SER A 20 5.84 5.82 -23.51
N PHE A 21 6.92 6.03 -22.76
CA PHE A 21 7.28 7.39 -22.32
C PHE A 21 8.36 7.95 -23.26
N PRO A 22 8.21 9.20 -23.75
CA PRO A 22 9.22 9.86 -24.55
C PRO A 22 10.51 10.09 -23.75
N GLU A 23 11.62 10.36 -24.43
CA GLU A 23 13.00 10.66 -23.99
C GLU A 23 13.21 11.71 -22.86
N VAL A 24 12.21 12.02 -22.04
CA VAL A 24 12.20 13.06 -21.00
C VAL A 24 13.04 12.74 -19.77
N LEU A 25 13.68 11.57 -19.69
CA LEU A 25 14.74 11.30 -18.70
C LEU A 25 16.04 12.07 -18.98
N GLN A 26 16.15 12.81 -20.09
CA GLN A 26 17.34 13.63 -20.40
C GLN A 26 17.31 15.05 -19.80
N LEU A 27 16.17 15.51 -19.29
CA LEU A 27 16.04 16.83 -18.67
C LEU A 27 15.80 16.67 -17.17
N ALA A 28 16.81 16.11 -16.48
CA ALA A 28 17.00 16.44 -15.08
C ALA A 28 17.04 17.97 -14.98
N ASP A 29 15.97 18.54 -14.42
CA ASP A 29 15.71 19.96 -14.27
C ASP A 29 16.99 20.75 -13.95
N LYS A 30 17.52 21.43 -14.97
CA LYS A 30 18.39 22.58 -14.78
C LYS A 30 17.52 23.63 -14.09
N GLU A 31 17.93 24.01 -12.88
CA GLU A 31 17.31 25.02 -12.01
C GLU A 31 16.04 24.64 -11.25
N LYS A 32 16.22 24.05 -10.06
CA LYS A 32 15.64 24.67 -8.84
C LYS A 32 16.45 24.32 -7.61
N THR A 33 17.39 25.22 -7.32
CA THR A 33 18.13 25.30 -6.07
C THR A 33 17.19 25.67 -4.92
N ALA A 34 16.96 24.72 -4.01
CA ALA A 34 16.80 25.03 -2.58
C ALA A 34 17.17 23.77 -1.75
N LEU A 35 18.17 23.94 -0.92
CA LEU A 35 18.91 22.93 -0.19
C LEU A 35 18.20 22.47 1.11
N THR A 36 17.64 21.26 1.09
CA THR A 36 17.54 20.23 2.17
C THR A 36 16.93 20.53 3.56
N PRO A 37 16.28 19.50 4.15
CA PRO A 37 16.73 18.93 5.43
C PRO A 37 17.66 17.74 5.14
N LYS A 38 18.92 17.85 5.57
CA LYS A 38 19.86 16.73 5.58
C LYS A 38 19.36 15.72 6.63
N SER A 39 19.40 14.43 6.29
CA SER A 39 18.85 13.26 7.00
C SER A 39 17.31 13.10 7.03
N GLY A 40 16.71 12.82 5.88
CA GLY A 40 15.39 12.19 5.79
C GLY A 40 15.50 10.89 5.00
N LEU A 41 14.74 9.86 5.39
CA LEU A 41 14.50 8.65 4.57
C LEU A 41 14.24 9.11 3.13
N LYS A 42 14.91 8.56 2.12
CA LYS A 42 14.64 8.93 0.72
C LYS A 42 13.95 7.74 0.06
N LEU A 43 12.69 7.90 -0.31
CA LEU A 43 12.01 6.87 -1.10
C LEU A 43 12.65 6.83 -2.49
N THR A 44 13.39 5.75 -2.79
CA THR A 44 14.14 5.55 -4.05
C THR A 44 13.27 5.82 -5.27
N LEU A 45 12.01 5.41 -5.20
CA LEU A 45 10.96 5.61 -6.20
C LEU A 45 10.83 7.08 -6.65
N VAL A 46 10.75 8.01 -5.70
CA VAL A 46 10.58 9.44 -6.03
C VAL A 46 11.91 10.08 -6.43
N ARG A 47 13.02 9.69 -5.77
CA ARG A 47 14.35 10.25 -6.06
C ARG A 47 14.78 10.05 -7.51
N TYR A 48 14.49 8.88 -8.08
CA TYR A 48 14.86 8.52 -9.45
C TYR A 48 13.71 8.69 -10.44
N GLN A 49 12.59 9.27 -10.02
CA GLN A 49 11.38 9.43 -10.83
C GLN A 49 10.96 8.13 -11.54
N LEU A 50 11.04 7.00 -10.82
CA LEU A 50 10.72 5.70 -11.41
C LEU A 50 9.22 5.62 -11.69
N PRO A 51 8.78 5.17 -12.89
CA PRO A 51 7.38 5.05 -13.25
C PRO A 51 6.75 3.82 -12.56
N MET A 52 6.70 3.85 -11.22
CA MET A 52 6.23 2.75 -10.38
C MET A 52 5.15 3.26 -9.43
N VAL A 53 4.11 2.45 -9.26
CA VAL A 53 3.12 2.62 -8.20
C VAL A 53 3.15 1.40 -7.29
N VAL A 54 3.17 1.65 -5.97
CA VAL A 54 3.10 0.60 -4.96
C VAL A 54 1.65 0.48 -4.51
N ILE A 55 1.09 -0.72 -4.59
CA ILE A 55 -0.26 -1.02 -4.10
C ILE A 55 -0.14 -1.78 -2.78
N VAL A 56 -0.70 -1.22 -1.72
CA VAL A 56 -0.74 -1.83 -0.38
C VAL A 56 -2.16 -2.32 -0.14
N PHE A 57 -2.33 -3.64 -0.08
CA PHE A 57 -3.56 -4.27 0.43
C PHE A 57 -3.55 -4.21 1.94
N ASN A 58 -4.23 -3.20 2.49
CA ASN A 58 -4.23 -2.94 3.90
C ASN A 58 -5.35 -3.71 4.60
N ASN A 59 -5.02 -4.93 5.00
CA ASN A 59 -5.84 -5.82 5.82
C ASN A 59 -5.48 -5.74 7.32
N SER A 60 -4.78 -4.67 7.75
CA SER A 60 -4.41 -4.42 9.15
C SER A 60 -3.54 -5.49 9.83
N GLY A 61 -2.77 -6.28 9.06
CA GLY A 61 -1.78 -7.20 9.64
C GLY A 61 -1.37 -8.35 8.73
N VAL A 62 -0.53 -9.24 9.24
CA VAL A 62 -0.10 -10.47 8.58
C VAL A 62 -1.28 -11.44 8.58
N TYR A 63 -1.79 -11.78 7.38
CA TYR A 63 -3.02 -12.57 7.16
C TYR A 63 -4.33 -11.92 7.64
N GLY A 64 -4.29 -10.84 8.42
CA GLY A 64 -5.46 -10.11 8.89
C GLY A 64 -5.18 -9.33 10.17
N SER A 65 -6.24 -8.83 10.81
CA SER A 65 -6.16 -8.21 12.14
C SER A 65 -6.26 -9.26 13.26
N ASP A 66 -6.45 -8.81 14.50
CA ASP A 66 -6.57 -9.65 15.68
C ASP A 66 -7.71 -10.68 15.54
N ARG A 67 -7.33 -11.96 15.63
CA ARG A 67 -8.24 -13.13 15.55
C ARG A 67 -8.34 -13.89 16.86
N ARG A 68 -7.83 -13.33 17.96
CA ARG A 68 -7.95 -13.91 19.30
C ARG A 68 -9.42 -14.15 19.66
N SER A 69 -9.67 -15.16 20.49
CA SER A 69 -11.01 -15.39 21.03
C SER A 69 -11.41 -14.26 21.97
N LEU A 70 -12.71 -14.12 22.24
CA LEU A 70 -13.20 -13.08 23.13
C LEU A 70 -12.58 -13.22 24.55
N GLU A 71 -12.37 -14.45 25.01
CA GLU A 71 -11.73 -14.77 26.29
C GLU A 71 -10.27 -14.29 26.34
N GLU A 72 -9.54 -14.42 25.24
CA GLU A 72 -8.17 -13.94 25.12
C GLU A 72 -8.10 -12.41 25.05
N ILE A 73 -9.09 -11.79 24.39
CA ILE A 73 -9.22 -10.33 24.29
C ILE A 73 -9.55 -9.72 25.65
N ILE A 74 -10.36 -10.34 26.49
CA ILE A 74 -10.69 -9.82 27.85
C ILE A 74 -9.70 -10.26 28.94
N GLY A 75 -8.68 -11.04 28.58
CA GLY A 75 -7.73 -11.63 29.51
C GLY A 75 -6.59 -10.70 29.93
N LEU A 76 -5.50 -11.30 30.44
CA LEU A 76 -4.33 -10.56 30.96
C LEU A 76 -3.57 -9.72 29.92
N PHE A 77 -3.85 -9.90 28.63
CA PHE A 77 -3.12 -9.28 27.52
C PHE A 77 -4.03 -8.48 26.57
N THR A 78 -5.13 -7.92 27.09
CA THR A 78 -6.11 -7.15 26.31
C THR A 78 -5.47 -6.02 25.50
N ASP A 79 -4.56 -5.27 26.11
CA ASP A 79 -3.98 -4.06 25.51
C ASP A 79 -2.77 -4.35 24.60
N GLU A 80 -2.31 -5.60 24.58
CA GLU A 80 -1.16 -6.00 23.78
C GLU A 80 -1.59 -6.32 22.34
N PRO A 81 -0.93 -5.74 21.33
CA PRO A 81 -1.19 -6.10 19.94
C PRO A 81 -0.76 -7.54 19.67
N THR A 82 -1.51 -8.27 18.84
CA THR A 82 -1.06 -9.61 18.44
C THR A 82 0.22 -9.52 17.61
N PRO A 83 1.06 -10.57 17.60
CA PRO A 83 2.27 -10.61 16.77
C PRO A 83 2.02 -10.40 15.27
N THR A 84 0.79 -10.63 14.83
CA THR A 84 0.35 -10.49 13.43
C THR A 84 -0.37 -9.18 13.15
N SER A 85 -0.85 -8.46 14.16
CA SER A 85 -1.63 -7.23 13.97
C SER A 85 -0.74 -6.04 13.66
N PHE A 86 -1.16 -5.25 12.67
CA PHE A 86 -0.64 -3.91 12.43
C PHE A 86 -1.66 -2.85 12.87
N ILE A 87 -1.27 -1.58 12.80
CA ILE A 87 -2.16 -0.46 13.14
C ILE A 87 -3.39 -0.48 12.22
N PRO A 88 -4.62 -0.60 12.76
CA PRO A 88 -5.83 -0.63 11.96
C PRO A 88 -5.98 0.64 11.11
N GLY A 89 -6.23 0.46 9.82
CA GLY A 89 -6.45 1.59 8.91
C GLY A 89 -5.22 2.48 8.68
N ALA A 90 -4.01 1.96 8.90
CA ALA A 90 -2.77 2.72 8.67
C ALA A 90 -2.77 3.44 7.32
N ALA A 91 -2.53 4.76 7.34
CA ALA A 91 -2.65 5.62 6.17
C ALA A 91 -1.38 5.62 5.30
N TYR A 92 -0.99 4.45 4.75
CA TYR A 92 0.25 4.27 3.99
C TYR A 92 0.43 5.24 2.81
N HIS A 93 -0.69 5.65 2.20
CA HIS A 93 -0.72 6.62 1.11
C HIS A 93 -0.16 8.00 1.52
N LEU A 94 -0.25 8.39 2.80
CA LEU A 94 0.29 9.67 3.27
C LEU A 94 1.83 9.66 3.37
N LEU A 95 2.47 8.49 3.44
CA LEU A 95 3.91 8.39 3.55
C LEU A 95 4.62 9.00 2.34
N ILE A 96 4.05 8.81 1.14
CA ILE A 96 4.71 9.25 -0.09
C ILE A 96 4.56 10.76 -0.35
N ASP A 97 3.57 11.41 0.25
CA ASP A 97 3.35 12.86 0.11
C ASP A 97 4.54 13.64 0.69
N THR A 98 5.14 13.15 1.78
CA THR A 98 6.35 13.74 2.38
C THR A 98 7.58 13.70 1.45
N PHE A 99 7.54 12.84 0.42
CA PHE A 99 8.59 12.68 -0.58
C PHE A 99 8.26 13.30 -1.92
N GLN A 100 7.15 14.04 -2.05
CA GLN A 100 6.65 14.62 -3.31
C GLN A 100 6.15 13.59 -4.34
N GLY A 101 5.88 12.35 -3.93
CA GLY A 101 5.06 11.45 -4.74
C GLY A 101 3.57 11.66 -4.44
N LYS A 102 2.72 10.76 -4.95
CA LYS A 102 1.26 10.90 -4.80
C LYS A 102 0.63 9.71 -4.10
N GLY A 103 -0.04 9.97 -2.98
CA GLY A 103 -0.86 8.99 -2.27
C GLY A 103 -2.30 8.90 -2.79
N TYR A 104 -2.87 7.69 -2.76
CA TYR A 104 -4.29 7.41 -3.03
C TYR A 104 -4.87 6.43 -2.00
N LEU A 105 -6.13 6.61 -1.62
CA LEU A 105 -6.88 5.69 -0.76
C LEU A 105 -8.07 5.14 -1.54
N PHE A 106 -8.14 3.82 -1.72
CA PHE A 106 -9.25 3.15 -2.39
C PHE A 106 -9.98 2.21 -1.42
N GLY A 107 -11.30 2.19 -1.50
CA GLY A 107 -12.18 1.27 -0.78
C GLY A 107 -12.88 0.27 -1.70
N THR A 108 -12.82 0.46 -3.02
CA THR A 108 -13.57 -0.36 -3.97
C THR A 108 -12.69 -0.92 -5.10
N PRO A 109 -13.05 -2.08 -5.69
CA PRO A 109 -12.34 -2.61 -6.84
C PRO A 109 -12.38 -1.68 -8.07
N ASP A 110 -13.46 -0.92 -8.24
CA ASP A 110 -13.67 -0.07 -9.41
C ASP A 110 -12.74 1.16 -9.41
N GLU A 111 -12.44 1.71 -8.23
CA GLU A 111 -11.41 2.75 -8.07
C GLU A 111 -10.04 2.25 -8.54
N LEU A 112 -9.72 0.97 -8.31
CA LEU A 112 -8.45 0.41 -8.73
C LEU A 112 -8.42 0.07 -10.23
N LYS A 113 -9.52 -0.43 -10.80
CA LYS A 113 -9.64 -0.74 -12.24
C LYS A 113 -9.59 0.50 -13.13
N SER A 114 -10.10 1.63 -12.64
CA SER A 114 -10.13 2.90 -13.38
C SER A 114 -8.87 3.74 -13.20
N PHE A 115 -7.91 3.28 -12.39
CA PHE A 115 -6.72 4.06 -12.06
C PHE A 115 -5.65 3.98 -13.14
N ALA A 116 -5.25 5.15 -13.66
CA ALA A 116 -4.08 5.32 -14.52
C ALA A 116 -3.06 6.24 -13.82
N ALA A 117 -1.89 5.69 -13.52
CA ALA A 117 -0.84 6.42 -12.81
C ALA A 117 -0.10 7.39 -13.73
N GLN A 118 0.02 8.65 -13.33
CA GLN A 118 0.82 9.65 -14.05
C GLN A 118 2.13 10.02 -13.32
N LYS A 119 2.27 9.58 -12.06
CA LYS A 119 3.42 9.87 -11.19
C LYS A 119 3.74 8.67 -10.30
N PRO A 120 4.98 8.57 -9.80
CA PRO A 120 5.32 7.61 -8.78
C PRO A 120 4.40 7.77 -7.55
N GLY A 121 3.80 6.67 -7.07
CA GLY A 121 2.68 6.75 -6.13
C GLY A 121 2.53 5.57 -5.19
N VAL A 122 1.74 5.76 -4.14
CA VAL A 122 1.29 4.69 -3.23
C VAL A 122 -0.22 4.66 -3.22
N ILE A 123 -0.81 3.51 -3.54
CA ILE A 123 -2.24 3.25 -3.39
C ILE A 123 -2.42 2.40 -2.13
N ASN A 124 -3.14 2.94 -1.15
CA ASN A 124 -3.59 2.22 0.02
C ASN A 124 -5.00 1.69 -0.26
N VAL A 125 -5.14 0.37 -0.38
CA VAL A 125 -6.43 -0.28 -0.61
C VAL A 125 -6.94 -0.80 0.72
N ALA A 126 -8.09 -0.31 1.17
CA ALA A 126 -8.73 -0.79 2.38
C ALA A 126 -9.33 -2.18 2.15
N VAL A 127 -8.79 -3.18 2.83
CA VAL A 127 -9.24 -4.58 2.75
C VAL A 127 -9.88 -4.96 4.08
N ASP A 128 -10.90 -5.81 4.02
CA ASP A 128 -11.49 -6.40 5.21
C ASP A 128 -10.38 -7.16 5.99
N PRO A 129 -10.14 -6.83 7.27
CA PRO A 129 -9.11 -7.48 8.06
C PRO A 129 -9.30 -8.99 8.22
N TYR A 130 -10.48 -9.53 7.92
CA TYR A 130 -10.78 -10.95 8.01
C TYR A 130 -10.80 -11.67 6.65
N ALA A 131 -10.66 -10.95 5.53
CA ALA A 131 -10.67 -11.54 4.17
C ALA A 131 -9.45 -12.44 3.87
N GLY A 132 -8.35 -12.27 4.61
CA GLY A 132 -7.18 -13.11 4.49
C GLY A 132 -7.35 -14.46 5.20
N ALA A 133 -6.77 -15.49 4.61
CA ALA A 133 -6.62 -16.82 5.22
C ALA A 133 -5.17 -17.03 5.64
N GLU A 134 -4.92 -17.57 6.83
CA GLU A 134 -3.56 -17.82 7.32
C GLU A 134 -2.80 -18.73 6.36
N SER A 135 -1.56 -18.36 6.00
CA SER A 135 -0.74 -19.09 5.02
C SER A 135 -1.29 -19.10 3.57
N GLY A 136 -2.40 -18.41 3.29
CA GLY A 136 -3.02 -18.36 1.97
C GLY A 136 -3.26 -19.75 1.38
N ARG A 137 -2.63 -20.05 0.24
CA ARG A 137 -2.76 -21.34 -0.45
C ARG A 137 -1.84 -22.45 0.09
N LEU A 138 -1.07 -22.18 1.15
CA LEU A 138 -0.10 -23.10 1.75
C LEU A 138 -0.62 -23.79 3.02
N GLN A 139 -1.91 -23.71 3.32
CA GLN A 139 -2.53 -24.34 4.48
C GLN A 139 -2.40 -25.88 4.51
N HIS A 140 -2.17 -26.51 3.36
CA HIS A 140 -1.95 -27.95 3.23
C HIS A 140 -0.48 -28.28 2.99
N LYS A 141 0.36 -28.05 3.99
CA LYS A 141 1.74 -28.58 4.04
C LYS A 141 1.90 -29.40 5.33
N ASN A 142 1.33 -30.60 5.32
CA ASN A 142 1.68 -31.74 6.17
C ASN A 142 1.24 -33.01 5.45
#